data_AF-A0A6G0Z741-F1
#
_entry.id   AF-A0A6G0Z741-F1
#
_cell.length_a   1.000
_cell.length_b   1.000
_cell.length_c   1.000
_cell.angle_alpha   90.00
_cell.angle_beta   90.00
_cell.angle_gamma   90.00
#
_symmetry.space_group_name_H-M   'P 1'
#
loop_
_entity.id
_entity.type
_entity.pdbx_description
1 polymer ?
#
loop_
_entity_poly.entity_id
_entity_poly.type
_entity_poly.pdbx_seq_one_letter_code
_entity_poly.pdbx_strand_id
1 'polypeptide(L)'
;MLILLWILTFLCMISITFGALRVLIYIWIDSPTIISVENTESAIQDIPFPSINICPSNQMRKWVWEKHMNTNSSYWEYLQQYREIICSIDAYNYHVSQNVSTNYFDKNSIAKLINNCAISCSEVFQSDAKWENLTVSNFCQFIQPKISQLGLCFSINMLPSFQIFKNEYNQRSL
;
A
#
# COMPACT_ATOMS: atom_id res chain seq x y z
N MET A 1 58.61 25.01 37.62
CA MET A 1 57.42 24.59 38.38
C MET A 1 56.12 25.00 37.69
N LEU A 2 55.95 26.27 37.28
CA LEU A 2 54.73 26.76 36.62
C LEU A 2 54.33 25.96 35.35
N ILE A 3 55.28 25.69 34.44
CA ILE A 3 55.04 25.00 33.16
C ILE A 3 54.50 23.58 33.35
N LEU A 4 54.99 22.84 34.34
CA LEU A 4 54.52 21.49 34.67
C LEU A 4 53.07 21.50 35.17
N LEU A 5 52.70 22.53 35.94
CA LEU A 5 51.35 22.73 36.44
C LEU A 5 50.38 23.01 35.28
N TRP A 6 50.78 23.84 34.32
CA TRP A 6 50.00 24.09 33.09
C TRP A 6 49.82 22.82 32.24
N ILE A 7 50.87 22.03 32.04
CA ILE A 7 50.79 20.76 31.30
C ILE A 7 49.82 19.78 31.99
N LEU A 8 49.91 19.65 33.31
CA LEU A 8 49.02 18.78 34.09
C LEU A 8 47.56 19.22 33.95
N THR A 9 47.28 20.53 34.07
CA THR A 9 45.92 21.05 33.88
C THR A 9 45.39 20.77 32.48
N PHE A 10 46.22 20.89 31.44
CA PHE A 10 45.81 20.63 30.06
C PHE A 10 45.46 19.15 29.84
N LEU A 11 46.26 18.24 30.40
CA LEU A 11 45.99 16.79 30.35
C LEU A 11 44.70 16.41 31.08
N CYS A 12 44.44 17.00 32.25
CA CYS A 12 43.18 16.80 32.97
C CYS A 12 41.98 17.27 32.14
N MET A 13 42.07 18.44 31.50
CA MET A 13 41.00 18.96 30.66
C MET A 13 40.73 18.05 29.46
N ILE A 14 41.77 17.55 28.78
CA ILE A 14 41.64 16.59 27.68
C ILE A 14 40.98 15.28 28.14
N SER A 15 41.37 14.76 29.31
CA SER A 15 40.79 13.52 29.83
C SER A 15 39.29 13.66 30.11
N ILE A 16 38.88 14.78 30.71
CA ILE A 16 37.48 15.07 31.01
C ILE A 16 36.66 15.20 29.73
N THR A 17 37.18 15.89 28.71
CA THR A 17 36.44 16.07 27.44
C THR A 17 36.26 14.76 26.69
N PHE A 18 37.28 13.90 26.64
CA PHE A 18 37.14 12.56 26.06
C PHE A 18 36.12 11.69 26.81
N GLY A 19 36.11 11.76 28.14
CA GLY A 19 35.11 11.07 28.96
C GLY A 19 33.67 11.55 28.66
N ALA A 20 33.47 12.86 28.62
CA ALA A 20 32.16 13.45 28.29
C ALA A 20 31.71 13.10 26.87
N LEU A 21 32.63 13.13 25.89
CA LEU A 21 32.33 12.76 24.50
C LEU A 21 31.90 11.30 24.37
N ARG A 22 32.57 10.38 25.09
CA ARG A 22 32.18 8.96 25.13
C ARG A 22 30.76 8.77 25.65
N VAL A 23 30.39 9.47 26.73
CA VAL A 23 29.04 9.42 27.30
C VAL A 23 28.02 9.98 26.33
N LEU A 24 28.30 11.11 25.69
CA LEU A 24 27.41 11.70 24.68
C LEU A 24 27.22 10.79 23.47
N ILE A 25 28.28 10.15 22.97
CA ILE A 25 28.19 9.19 21.86
C ILE A 25 27.34 7.98 22.28
N TYR A 26 27.55 7.46 23.49
CA TYR A 26 26.75 6.34 23.98
C TYR A 26 25.27 6.71 24.09
N ILE A 27 24.96 7.87 24.67
CA ILE A 27 23.59 8.38 24.73
C ILE A 27 23.04 8.58 23.32
N TRP A 28 23.80 9.13 22.37
CA TRP A 28 23.29 9.38 21.02
C TRP A 28 23.01 8.09 20.23
N ILE A 29 23.85 7.06 20.41
CA ILE A 29 23.66 5.75 19.76
C ILE A 29 22.50 4.98 20.41
N ASP A 30 22.37 5.05 21.74
CA ASP A 30 21.42 4.27 22.51
C ASP A 30 20.13 5.06 22.87
N SER A 31 20.07 6.35 22.54
CA SER A 31 18.91 7.18 22.88
C SER A 31 17.70 6.74 22.05
N PRO A 32 16.63 6.29 22.71
CA PRO A 32 15.38 6.06 22.00
C PRO A 32 14.83 7.41 21.53
N THR A 33 14.30 7.46 20.31
CA THR A 33 13.57 8.62 19.82
C THR A 33 12.42 8.92 20.78
N ILE A 34 12.46 10.09 21.45
CA ILE A 34 11.38 10.54 22.31
C ILE A 34 10.26 11.05 21.41
N ILE A 35 9.19 10.28 21.31
CA ILE A 35 7.99 10.68 20.58
C ILE A 35 7.08 11.40 21.59
N SER A 36 6.87 12.70 21.39
CA SER A 36 5.86 13.43 22.14
C SER A 36 4.56 13.43 21.34
N VAL A 37 3.48 12.98 21.97
CA VAL A 37 2.15 13.06 21.39
C VAL A 37 1.55 14.38 21.84
N GLU A 38 1.63 15.39 20.98
CA GLU A 38 0.91 16.64 21.18
C GLU A 38 -0.51 16.44 20.65
N ASN A 39 -1.48 16.40 21.54
CA ASN A 39 -2.90 16.32 21.16
C ASN A 39 -3.34 17.70 20.69
N THR A 40 -3.08 18.03 19.43
CA THR A 40 -3.70 19.19 18.80
C THR A 40 -5.17 18.87 18.54
N GLU A 41 -6.06 19.47 19.31
CA GLU A 41 -7.50 19.39 19.06
C GLU A 41 -7.80 20.07 17.72
N SER A 42 -7.97 19.26 16.68
CA SER A 42 -8.43 19.72 15.37
C SER A 42 -9.94 19.48 15.30
N ALA A 43 -10.70 20.45 14.78
CA ALA A 43 -12.11 20.22 14.53
C ALA A 43 -12.23 19.08 13.50
N ILE A 44 -13.24 18.20 13.66
CA ILE A 44 -13.45 17.05 12.76
C ILE A 44 -13.57 17.50 11.29
N GLN A 45 -14.05 18.73 11.06
CA GLN A 45 -14.21 19.34 9.74
C GLN A 45 -12.87 19.66 9.04
N ASP A 46 -11.78 19.83 9.80
CA ASP A 46 -10.46 20.17 9.27
C ASP A 46 -9.64 18.92 8.89
N ILE A 47 -10.13 17.72 9.27
CA ILE A 47 -9.46 16.45 8.98
C ILE A 47 -9.91 15.97 7.60
N PRO A 48 -9.00 15.82 6.62
CA PRO A 48 -9.37 15.36 5.30
C PRO A 48 -9.92 13.93 5.39
N PHE A 49 -11.03 13.69 4.68
CA PHE A 49 -11.63 12.36 4.66
C PHE A 49 -10.63 11.33 4.10
N PRO A 50 -10.47 10.15 4.72
CA PRO A 50 -9.47 9.19 4.28
C PRO A 50 -9.85 8.52 2.95
N SER A 51 -8.89 7.86 2.32
CA SER A 51 -9.20 6.96 1.21
C SER A 51 -9.87 5.69 1.73
N ILE A 52 -11.00 5.28 1.14
CA ILE A 52 -11.69 4.03 1.49
C ILE A 52 -11.43 2.98 0.40
N ASN A 53 -11.03 1.78 0.80
CA ASN A 53 -10.78 0.66 -0.11
C ASN A 53 -11.80 -0.45 0.12
N ILE A 54 -12.58 -0.77 -0.91
CA ILE A 54 -13.60 -1.82 -0.87
C ILE A 54 -13.20 -2.94 -1.83
N CYS A 55 -13.04 -4.14 -1.30
CA CYS A 55 -12.71 -5.34 -2.07
C CYS A 55 -13.89 -6.32 -1.97
N PRO A 56 -14.62 -6.59 -3.06
CA PRO A 56 -15.67 -7.60 -3.03
C PRO A 56 -15.06 -8.98 -2.76
N SER A 57 -15.69 -9.80 -1.90
CA SER A 57 -15.20 -11.17 -1.64
C SER A 57 -15.24 -12.04 -2.89
N ASN A 58 -16.20 -11.79 -3.77
CA ASN A 58 -16.28 -12.43 -5.07
C ASN A 58 -15.38 -11.70 -6.06
N GLN A 59 -14.25 -12.30 -6.38
CA GLN A 59 -13.28 -11.71 -7.31
C GLN A 59 -13.56 -12.06 -8.79
N MET A 60 -14.41 -13.05 -9.04
CA MET A 60 -14.74 -13.53 -10.37
C MET A 60 -16.24 -13.84 -10.47
N ARG A 61 -16.85 -13.46 -11.60
CA ARG A 61 -18.22 -13.83 -11.95
C ARG A 61 -18.30 -15.32 -12.25
N LYS A 62 -19.10 -16.04 -11.46
CA LYS A 62 -19.29 -17.49 -11.58
C LYS A 62 -19.71 -17.93 -13.00
N TRP A 63 -20.61 -17.21 -13.65
CA TRP A 63 -21.12 -17.58 -14.98
C TRP A 63 -20.05 -17.49 -16.08
N VAL A 64 -19.06 -16.60 -15.95
CA VAL A 64 -17.95 -16.48 -16.92
C VAL A 64 -17.06 -17.71 -16.85
N TRP A 65 -16.78 -18.17 -15.62
CA TRP A 65 -16.05 -19.40 -15.37
C TRP A 65 -16.78 -20.60 -15.97
N GLU A 66 -18.05 -20.78 -15.63
CA GLU A 66 -18.86 -21.91 -16.11
C GLU A 66 -18.98 -21.95 -17.63
N LYS A 67 -19.09 -20.78 -18.29
CA LYS A 67 -19.19 -20.68 -19.75
C LYS A 67 -17.94 -21.18 -20.48
N HIS A 68 -16.76 -20.96 -19.91
CA HIS A 68 -15.48 -21.24 -20.56
C HIS A 68 -14.78 -22.49 -20.02
N MET A 69 -15.33 -23.08 -18.95
CA MET A 69 -14.83 -24.31 -18.36
C MET A 69 -14.80 -25.45 -19.37
N ASN A 70 -13.67 -26.17 -19.41
CA ASN A 70 -13.42 -27.29 -20.31
C ASN A 70 -13.42 -26.93 -21.81
N THR A 71 -13.28 -25.65 -22.17
CA THR A 71 -13.07 -25.26 -23.56
C THR A 71 -11.58 -25.44 -23.92
N ASN A 72 -11.30 -26.03 -25.08
CA ASN A 72 -9.93 -26.21 -25.57
C ASN A 72 -9.42 -24.92 -26.23
N SER A 73 -9.41 -23.83 -25.48
CA SER A 73 -9.07 -22.48 -25.96
C SER A 73 -7.96 -21.87 -25.14
N SER A 74 -7.10 -21.05 -25.78
CA SER A 74 -6.10 -20.26 -25.07
C SER A 74 -6.72 -19.33 -24.03
N TYR A 75 -7.96 -18.88 -24.26
CA TYR A 75 -8.72 -18.08 -23.30
C TYR A 75 -8.98 -18.83 -21.99
N TRP A 76 -9.28 -20.13 -22.05
CA TRP A 76 -9.49 -20.96 -20.87
C TRP A 76 -8.21 -21.10 -20.04
N GLU A 77 -7.07 -21.32 -20.69
CA GLU A 77 -5.77 -21.37 -19.99
C GLU A 77 -5.48 -20.06 -19.25
N TYR A 78 -5.68 -18.92 -19.91
CA TYR A 78 -5.51 -17.61 -19.25
C TYR A 78 -6.50 -17.38 -18.11
N LEU A 79 -7.74 -17.86 -18.25
CA LEU A 79 -8.77 -17.73 -17.22
C LEU A 79 -8.42 -18.57 -15.97
N GLN A 80 -7.87 -19.77 -16.15
CA GLN A 80 -7.38 -20.61 -15.05
C GLN A 80 -6.28 -19.89 -14.28
N GLN A 81 -5.27 -19.38 -14.99
CA GLN A 81 -4.15 -18.70 -14.33
C GLN A 81 -4.59 -17.39 -13.64
N TYR A 82 -5.52 -16.63 -14.25
CA TYR A 82 -6.10 -15.45 -13.60
C TYR A 82 -6.80 -15.81 -12.29
N ARG A 83 -7.59 -16.89 -12.28
CA ARG A 83 -8.27 -17.38 -11.07
C ARG A 83 -7.26 -17.79 -9.99
N GLU A 84 -6.17 -18.46 -10.37
CA GLU A 84 -5.12 -18.84 -9.43
C GLU A 84 -4.45 -17.64 -8.77
N ILE A 85 -4.21 -16.57 -9.52
CA ILE A 85 -3.58 -15.34 -9.00
C ILE A 85 -4.51 -14.55 -8.09
N ILE A 86 -5.79 -14.45 -8.46
CA ILE A 86 -6.73 -13.53 -7.81
C ILE A 86 -7.54 -14.19 -6.68
N CYS A 87 -7.79 -15.50 -6.77
CA CYS A 87 -8.61 -16.25 -5.81
C CYS A 87 -7.78 -17.16 -4.89
N SER A 88 -6.46 -17.02 -4.83
CA SER A 88 -5.61 -17.78 -3.92
C SER A 88 -5.83 -17.32 -2.47
N ILE A 89 -6.87 -17.90 -1.86
CA ILE A 89 -7.26 -17.70 -0.46
C ILE A 89 -6.19 -18.24 0.52
N ASP A 90 -5.29 -19.11 0.06
CA ASP A 90 -4.23 -19.72 0.86
C ASP A 90 -2.82 -19.35 0.39
N ALA A 91 -2.41 -18.10 0.61
CA ALA A 91 -1.00 -17.72 0.44
C ALA A 91 -0.03 -18.50 1.37
N TYR A 92 -0.55 -19.20 2.39
CA TYR A 92 0.25 -19.91 3.40
C TYR A 92 0.41 -21.42 3.16
N ASN A 93 -0.44 -22.04 2.34
CA ASN A 93 -0.43 -23.49 2.05
C ASN A 93 -0.39 -23.79 0.54
N TYR A 94 0.15 -22.86 -0.26
CA TYR A 94 0.34 -23.14 -1.67
C TYR A 94 1.59 -24.00 -1.85
N HIS A 95 1.40 -25.33 -1.85
CA HIS A 95 2.22 -26.18 -2.68
C HIS A 95 2.09 -25.64 -4.09
N VAL A 96 3.08 -24.88 -4.54
CA VAL A 96 3.27 -24.52 -5.94
C VAL A 96 3.21 -25.82 -6.72
N SER A 97 2.04 -26.12 -7.29
CA SER A 97 1.99 -27.04 -8.41
C SER A 97 2.93 -26.44 -9.42
N GLN A 98 4.02 -27.14 -9.74
CA GLN A 98 5.14 -26.67 -10.58
C GLN A 98 4.75 -26.30 -12.02
N ASN A 99 3.44 -26.17 -12.31
CA ASN A 99 2.88 -25.84 -13.61
C ASN A 99 2.22 -24.46 -13.65
N VAL A 100 2.46 -23.56 -12.68
CA VAL A 100 2.19 -22.14 -12.93
C VAL A 100 3.20 -21.71 -13.99
N SER A 101 2.75 -21.62 -15.23
CA SER A 101 3.63 -21.25 -16.33
C SER A 101 4.28 -19.93 -15.98
N THR A 102 5.60 -19.85 -16.06
CA THR A 102 6.39 -18.60 -15.93
C THR A 102 6.15 -17.63 -17.09
N ASN A 103 5.10 -17.88 -17.88
CA ASN A 103 4.74 -17.09 -19.04
C ASN A 103 4.20 -15.74 -18.58
N TYR A 104 4.84 -14.69 -19.08
CA TYR A 104 4.35 -13.33 -18.92
C TYR A 104 2.94 -13.22 -19.49
N PHE A 105 2.03 -12.70 -18.68
CA PHE A 105 0.72 -12.33 -19.19
C PHE A 105 0.86 -11.08 -20.07
N ASP A 106 0.33 -11.15 -21.28
CA ASP A 106 0.16 -9.95 -22.08
C ASP A 106 -0.79 -8.97 -21.38
N LYS A 107 -0.44 -7.68 -21.40
CA LYS A 107 -1.21 -6.61 -20.76
C LYS A 107 -2.65 -6.56 -21.31
N ASN A 108 -2.84 -6.77 -22.61
CA ASN A 108 -4.18 -6.74 -23.21
C ASN A 108 -4.99 -7.97 -22.80
N SER A 109 -4.35 -9.13 -22.66
CA SER A 109 -4.98 -10.34 -22.14
C SER A 109 -5.47 -10.15 -20.70
N ILE A 110 -4.66 -9.57 -19.81
CA ILE A 110 -5.10 -9.24 -18.43
C ILE A 110 -6.25 -8.26 -18.45
N ALA A 111 -6.14 -7.17 -19.21
CA ALA A 111 -7.20 -6.16 -19.29
C ALA A 111 -8.53 -6.78 -19.77
N LYS A 112 -8.47 -7.69 -20.75
CA LYS A 112 -9.63 -8.42 -21.25
C LYS A 112 -10.21 -9.37 -20.20
N LEU A 113 -9.37 -10.08 -19.44
CA LEU A 113 -9.82 -10.96 -18.36
C LEU A 113 -10.47 -10.17 -17.23
N ILE A 114 -9.87 -9.06 -16.79
CA ILE A 114 -10.46 -8.19 -15.76
C ILE A 114 -11.83 -7.68 -16.23
N ASN A 115 -11.91 -7.15 -17.45
CA ASN A 115 -13.15 -6.61 -17.98
C ASN A 115 -14.27 -7.67 -18.08
N ASN A 116 -13.92 -8.90 -18.45
CA ASN A 116 -14.91 -9.96 -18.64
C ASN A 116 -15.28 -10.67 -17.33
N CYS A 117 -14.29 -10.91 -16.47
CA CYS A 117 -14.41 -11.84 -15.36
C CYS A 117 -14.65 -11.14 -14.03
N ALA A 118 -14.07 -9.95 -13.84
CA ALA A 118 -14.18 -9.25 -12.56
C ALA A 118 -15.57 -8.63 -12.37
N ILE A 119 -15.93 -8.42 -11.11
CA ILE A 119 -17.14 -7.68 -10.75
C ILE A 119 -16.92 -6.22 -11.14
N SER A 120 -17.89 -5.64 -11.85
CA SER A 120 -17.86 -4.23 -12.23
C SER A 120 -18.19 -3.32 -11.05
N CYS A 121 -17.74 -2.07 -11.12
CA CYS A 121 -18.08 -1.08 -10.11
C CYS A 121 -19.60 -0.93 -9.91
N SER A 122 -20.38 -0.93 -10.99
CA SER A 122 -21.86 -0.82 -10.93
C SER A 122 -22.54 -1.99 -10.24
N GLU A 123 -21.93 -3.18 -10.25
CA GLU A 123 -22.45 -4.35 -9.52
C GLU A 123 -22.18 -4.25 -8.02
N VAL A 124 -21.06 -3.63 -7.62
CA VAL A 124 -20.70 -3.39 -6.22
C VAL A 124 -21.49 -2.22 -5.64
N PHE A 125 -21.57 -1.12 -6.38
CA PHE A 125 -22.21 0.13 -5.95
C PHE A 125 -23.53 0.32 -6.70
N GLN A 126 -24.58 -0.33 -6.19
CA GLN A 126 -25.91 -0.37 -6.82
C GLN A 126 -26.78 0.86 -6.53
N SER A 127 -26.31 1.77 -5.67
CA SER A 127 -27.05 2.94 -5.23
C SER A 127 -26.19 4.19 -5.30
N ASP A 128 -26.84 5.35 -5.30
CA ASP A 128 -26.16 6.63 -5.25
C ASP A 128 -25.38 6.77 -3.94
N ALA A 129 -24.18 7.33 -4.03
CA ALA A 129 -23.38 7.60 -2.85
C ALA A 129 -23.85 8.90 -2.19
N LYS A 130 -23.86 8.92 -0.87
CA LYS A 130 -24.02 10.16 -0.09
C LYS A 130 -22.64 10.63 0.36
N TRP A 131 -22.29 11.84 -0.01
CA TRP A 131 -21.05 12.49 0.38
C TRP A 131 -21.38 13.81 1.05
N GLU A 132 -21.24 13.87 2.38
CA GLU A 132 -21.71 14.99 3.19
C GLU A 132 -23.18 15.32 2.86
N ASN A 133 -23.45 16.54 2.37
CA ASN A 133 -24.78 17.00 1.96
C ASN A 133 -25.09 16.77 0.48
N LEU A 134 -24.21 16.09 -0.26
CA LEU A 134 -24.35 15.81 -1.69
C LEU A 134 -24.79 14.37 -1.94
N THR A 135 -25.66 14.20 -2.94
CA THR A 135 -25.95 12.89 -3.53
C THR A 135 -25.19 12.77 -4.83
N VAL A 136 -24.32 11.78 -4.92
CA VAL A 136 -23.42 11.55 -6.05
C VAL A 136 -23.98 10.42 -6.90
N SER A 137 -24.67 10.80 -7.97
CA SER A 137 -25.10 9.89 -9.03
C SER A 137 -23.90 9.40 -9.84
N ASN A 138 -24.00 8.18 -10.38
CA ASN A 138 -22.92 7.55 -11.16
C ASN A 138 -21.58 7.54 -10.40
N PHE A 139 -21.62 7.06 -9.16
CA PHE A 139 -20.49 7.06 -8.23
C PHE A 139 -19.20 6.42 -8.79
N CYS A 140 -19.35 5.47 -9.72
CA CYS A 140 -18.24 4.78 -10.37
C CYS A 140 -17.27 5.69 -11.13
N GLN A 141 -17.67 6.89 -11.54
CA GLN A 141 -16.75 7.85 -12.17
C GLN A 141 -15.72 8.42 -11.19
N PHE A 142 -16.00 8.35 -9.88
CA PHE A 142 -15.14 8.85 -8.81
C PHE A 142 -14.36 7.73 -8.10
N ILE A 143 -14.51 6.49 -8.56
CA ILE A 143 -13.87 5.31 -7.99
C ILE A 143 -12.66 4.93 -8.86
N GLN A 144 -11.55 4.63 -8.19
CA GLN A 144 -10.34 4.13 -8.85
C GLN A 144 -10.21 2.61 -8.62
N PRO A 145 -10.29 1.78 -9.68
CA PRO A 145 -10.01 0.36 -9.56
C PRO A 145 -8.51 0.14 -9.32
N LYS A 146 -8.17 -0.77 -8.40
CA LYS A 146 -6.80 -1.19 -8.11
C LYS A 146 -6.72 -2.69 -7.88
N ILE A 147 -5.60 -3.29 -8.26
CA ILE A 147 -5.33 -4.71 -7.97
C ILE A 147 -4.49 -4.77 -6.69
N SER A 148 -4.88 -5.64 -5.77
CA SER A 148 -4.20 -5.88 -4.48
C SER A 148 -4.06 -7.38 -4.22
N GLN A 149 -3.52 -7.75 -3.06
CA GLN A 149 -3.46 -9.14 -2.61
C GLN A 149 -4.86 -9.77 -2.44
N LEU A 150 -5.89 -8.96 -2.20
CA LEU A 150 -7.28 -9.40 -2.13
C LEU A 150 -7.94 -9.48 -3.52
N GLY A 151 -7.21 -9.21 -4.59
CA GLY A 151 -7.71 -9.12 -5.96
C GLY A 151 -8.08 -7.70 -6.38
N LEU A 152 -9.06 -7.57 -7.28
CA LEU A 152 -9.59 -6.30 -7.76
C LEU A 152 -10.40 -5.61 -6.65
N CYS A 153 -10.02 -4.39 -6.33
CA CYS A 153 -10.64 -3.53 -5.34
C CYS A 153 -10.96 -2.15 -5.90
N PHE A 154 -11.81 -1.43 -5.20
CA PHE A 154 -12.29 -0.10 -5.56
C PHE A 154 -11.86 0.90 -4.48
N SER A 155 -11.14 1.93 -4.90
CA SER A 155 -10.60 2.97 -4.03
C SER A 155 -11.39 4.27 -4.20
N ILE A 156 -11.88 4.80 -3.10
CA ILE A 156 -12.68 6.03 -3.01
C ILE A 156 -11.81 7.10 -2.35
N ASN A 157 -11.89 8.34 -2.84
CA ASN A 157 -11.14 9.48 -2.32
C ASN A 157 -9.61 9.23 -2.26
N MET A 158 -9.10 8.50 -3.26
CA MET A 158 -7.67 8.25 -3.41
C MET A 158 -7.07 9.24 -4.41
N LEU A 159 -5.89 9.75 -4.06
CA LEU A 159 -5.06 10.51 -5.00
C LEU A 159 -4.88 9.70 -6.30
N PRO A 160 -5.18 10.30 -7.47
CA PRO A 160 -4.99 9.61 -8.74
C PRO A 160 -3.58 9.06 -8.89
N SER A 161 -3.46 7.84 -9.42
CA SER A 161 -2.18 7.12 -9.54
C SER A 161 -1.09 7.95 -10.24
N PHE A 162 -1.43 8.67 -11.30
CA PHE A 162 -0.48 9.54 -12.02
C PHE A 162 0.06 10.71 -11.17
N GLN A 163 -0.64 11.11 -10.11
CA GLN A 163 -0.19 12.15 -9.17
C GLN A 163 0.67 11.55 -8.07
N ILE A 164 0.35 10.35 -7.59
CA ILE A 164 1.15 9.62 -6.58
C ILE A 164 2.59 9.44 -7.05
N PHE A 165 2.80 9.12 -8.33
CA PHE A 165 4.13 8.87 -8.87
C PHE A 165 4.91 10.13 -9.28
N LYS A 166 4.36 11.34 -9.03
CA LYS A 166 5.12 12.59 -9.21
C LYS A 166 5.97 12.86 -7.97
N ASN A 167 7.26 13.12 -8.18
CA ASN A 167 8.28 13.32 -7.15
C ASN A 167 7.92 14.36 -6.06
N GLU A 168 7.04 15.32 -6.37
CA GLU A 168 6.64 16.39 -5.45
C GLU A 168 5.91 15.87 -4.19
N TYR A 169 5.19 14.74 -4.27
CA TYR A 169 4.50 14.16 -3.11
C TYR A 169 5.39 13.25 -2.25
N ASN A 170 6.42 12.64 -2.84
CA ASN A 170 7.35 11.77 -2.10
C ASN A 170 8.28 12.56 -1.15
N GLN A 171 8.39 13.88 -1.32
CA GLN A 171 9.24 14.72 -0.46
C GLN A 171 8.55 15.24 0.81
N ARG A 172 7.23 15.09 0.96
CA ARG A 172 6.51 15.52 2.18
C ARG A 172 6.34 14.41 3.22
N SER A 173 6.71 13.18 2.89
CA SER A 173 6.54 11.99 3.75
C SER A 173 7.86 11.40 4.24
N LEU A 174 8.97 12.13 4.07
CA LEU A 174 10.32 11.82 4.56
C LEU A 174 10.84 12.98 5.41
#